data_AF-A0A7J2Q0F6-F1
#
_entry.id   AF-A0A7J2Q0F6-F1
#
_cell.length_a   1.000
_cell.length_b   1.000
_cell.length_c   1.000
_cell.angle_alpha   90.00
_cell.angle_beta   90.00
_cell.angle_gamma   90.00
#
_symmetry.space_group_name_H-M   'P 1'
#
loop_
_entity.id
_entity.type
_entity.pdbx_description
1 polymer ?
#
loop_
_entity_poly.entity_id
_entity_poly.type
_entity_poly.pdbx_seq_one_letter_code
_entity_poly.pdbx_strand_id
1 'polypeptide(L)'
;MSYEGDVLITAQTESFLLQKSVQEKIKLIYHNFITPKTPLDSADTIVEKEEEKIIDILTDSKARQKLSNNQNDIKHAANDFLREMKDYGLWGVGITSFDLSPIAAFGKKYSLNDVHEILRNIGFIPNISPLEWIYRTSFSANEQIQVCIIKSGVGPTVEDILFEPYFYLLFTDPQSYFGEFPAKLTSSFNSILG
;
A
#
# COMPACT_ATOMS: atom_id res chain seq x y z
N MET A 1 6.44 42.63 7.33
CA MET A 1 7.60 41.74 7.51
C MET A 1 7.06 40.35 7.75
N SER A 2 6.98 39.52 6.72
CA SER A 2 6.46 38.15 6.81
C SER A 2 7.63 37.21 7.10
N TYR A 3 7.80 36.84 8.36
CA TYR A 3 8.55 35.63 8.67
C TYR A 3 7.56 34.48 8.62
N GLU A 4 7.54 33.79 7.49
CA GLU A 4 7.02 32.42 7.40
C GLU A 4 8.06 31.57 8.17
N GLY A 5 7.71 31.12 9.37
CA GLY A 5 8.54 30.18 10.08
C GLY A 5 8.58 28.88 9.29
N ASP A 6 9.75 28.53 8.74
CA ASP A 6 9.96 27.25 8.07
C ASP A 6 9.83 26.11 9.09
N VAL A 7 8.75 25.35 9.00
CA VAL A 7 8.61 24.09 9.76
C VAL A 7 9.36 23.01 8.99
N LEU A 8 10.56 22.66 9.47
CA LEU A 8 11.34 21.56 8.93
C LEU A 8 10.88 20.24 9.54
N ILE A 9 9.84 19.61 8.98
CA ILE A 9 9.53 18.20 9.29
C ILE A 9 10.46 17.32 8.47
N THR A 10 11.43 16.68 9.12
CA THR A 10 12.28 15.67 8.48
C THR A 10 11.74 14.29 8.81
N ALA A 11 10.81 13.80 8.00
CA ALA A 11 10.29 12.43 8.11
C ALA A 11 10.86 11.56 6.97
N GLN A 12 11.42 10.40 7.31
CA GLN A 12 11.80 9.41 6.31
C GLN A 12 10.58 8.55 5.99
N THR A 13 10.10 8.64 4.75
CA THR A 13 9.03 7.75 4.25
C THR A 13 9.63 6.46 3.69
N GLU A 14 8.82 5.42 3.54
CA GLU A 14 9.24 4.19 2.86
C GLU A 14 9.60 4.43 1.39
N SER A 15 10.32 3.50 0.77
CA SER A 15 10.91 3.69 -0.58
C SER A 15 9.91 3.69 -1.74
N PHE A 16 8.63 3.38 -1.49
CA PHE A 16 7.60 3.19 -2.50
C PHE A 16 6.60 4.30 -2.33
N LEU A 17 6.69 5.29 -3.21
CA LEU A 17 5.83 6.44 -3.16
C LEU A 17 5.16 6.56 -4.52
N LEU A 18 3.95 6.02 -4.62
CA LEU A 18 2.99 6.65 -5.52
C LEU A 18 2.93 8.12 -5.10
N GLN A 19 3.62 8.99 -5.85
CA GLN A 19 3.85 10.38 -5.46
C GLN A 19 2.54 11.08 -5.10
N LYS A 20 1.46 10.75 -5.81
CA LYS A 20 0.11 11.22 -5.52
C LYS A 20 -0.40 10.76 -4.14
N SER A 21 -0.27 9.48 -3.80
CA SER A 21 -0.70 8.95 -2.50
C SER A 21 0.01 9.65 -1.35
N VAL A 22 1.33 9.85 -1.47
CA VAL A 22 2.11 10.57 -0.46
C VAL A 22 1.70 12.02 -0.36
N GLN A 23 1.49 12.69 -1.50
CA GLN A 23 1.01 14.07 -1.51
C GLN A 23 -0.34 14.19 -0.78
N GLU A 24 -1.24 13.22 -0.91
CA GLU A 24 -2.51 13.23 -0.16
C GLU A 24 -2.29 13.04 1.34
N LYS A 25 -1.38 12.15 1.78
CA LYS A 25 -1.00 12.03 3.20
C LYS A 25 -0.42 13.34 3.74
N ILE A 26 0.50 13.96 3.01
CA ILE A 26 1.11 15.24 3.40
C ILE A 26 0.08 16.37 3.44
N LYS A 27 -0.85 16.44 2.49
CA LYS A 27 -1.96 17.41 2.51
C LYS A 27 -2.85 17.20 3.73
N LEU A 28 -3.18 15.96 4.06
CA LEU A 28 -3.96 15.63 5.25
C LEU A 28 -3.24 16.10 6.52
N ILE A 29 -1.94 15.80 6.64
CA ILE A 29 -1.14 16.22 7.79
C ILE A 29 -1.10 17.75 7.90
N TYR A 30 -0.82 18.42 6.79
CA TYR A 30 -0.75 19.87 6.72
C TYR A 30 -2.08 20.52 7.11
N HIS A 31 -3.20 19.99 6.61
CA HIS A 31 -4.52 20.53 6.90
C HIS A 31 -4.93 20.32 8.36
N ASN A 32 -4.71 19.12 8.91
CA ASN A 32 -5.25 18.75 10.22
C ASN A 32 -4.36 19.19 11.39
N PHE A 33 -3.04 19.20 11.23
CA PHE A 33 -2.11 19.42 12.35
C PHE A 33 -1.33 20.73 12.24
N ILE A 34 -1.06 21.22 11.02
CA ILE A 34 -0.20 22.38 10.78
C ILE A 34 -1.02 23.66 10.58
N THR A 35 -2.00 23.64 9.68
CA THR A 35 -2.84 24.82 9.33
C THR A 35 -3.49 25.47 10.55
N PRO A 36 -4.07 24.72 11.52
CA PRO A 36 -4.72 25.33 12.68
C PRO A 36 -3.77 26.10 13.60
N LYS A 37 -2.45 25.87 13.47
CA LYS A 37 -1.39 26.49 14.26
C LYS A 37 -0.69 27.64 13.51
N THR A 38 -1.28 28.13 12.42
CA THR A 38 -0.72 29.26 11.65
C THR A 38 -1.43 30.58 11.99
N PRO A 39 -0.69 31.69 12.25
CA PRO A 39 0.76 31.78 12.35
C PRO A 39 1.29 31.12 13.63
N LEU A 40 2.45 30.47 13.54
CA LEU A 40 3.06 29.74 14.66
C LEU A 40 3.50 30.74 15.72
N ASP A 41 2.70 30.90 16.77
CA ASP A 41 3.18 31.53 18.01
C ASP A 41 4.00 30.49 18.78
N SER A 42 4.99 30.94 19.54
CA SER A 42 5.91 30.10 20.33
C SER A 42 5.23 29.12 21.30
N ALA A 43 3.92 29.29 21.54
CA ALA A 43 3.08 28.42 22.37
C ALA A 43 2.42 27.25 21.61
N ASP A 44 2.33 27.30 20.27
CA ASP A 44 1.61 26.31 19.46
C ASP A 44 2.58 25.29 18.87
N THR A 45 2.99 24.33 19.70
CA THR A 45 3.83 23.20 19.28
C THR A 45 3.00 21.97 18.92
N ILE A 46 3.54 21.10 18.07
CA ILE A 46 2.98 19.76 17.84
C ILE A 46 3.18 18.97 19.14
N VAL A 47 2.08 18.56 19.76
CA VAL A 47 2.14 17.75 20.99
C VAL A 47 2.39 16.28 20.64
N GLU A 48 2.93 15.50 21.58
CA GLU A 48 3.28 14.08 21.40
C GLU A 48 2.16 13.25 20.77
N LYS A 49 0.90 13.47 21.18
CA LYS A 49 -0.27 12.78 20.61
C LYS A 49 -0.52 13.12 19.13
N GLU A 50 -0.21 14.34 18.71
CA GLU A 50 -0.29 14.74 17.30
C GLU A 50 0.86 14.14 16.50
N GLU A 51 2.06 14.06 17.09
CA GLU A 51 3.20 13.39 16.49
C GLU A 51 2.91 11.89 16.25
N GLU A 52 2.34 11.20 17.24
CA GLU A 52 1.89 9.80 17.09
C GLU A 52 0.92 9.64 15.92
N LYS A 53 -0.07 10.53 15.82
CA LYS A 53 -1.03 10.52 14.69
C LYS A 53 -0.37 10.76 13.34
N ILE A 54 0.59 11.69 13.27
CA ILE A 54 1.34 11.97 12.05
C ILE A 54 2.15 10.73 11.65
N ILE A 55 2.80 10.06 12.60
CA ILE A 55 3.53 8.81 12.37
C ILE A 55 2.57 7.72 11.89
N ASP A 56 1.39 7.58 12.50
CA ASP A 56 0.38 6.60 12.10
C ASP A 56 -0.09 6.80 10.64
N ILE A 57 -0.28 8.06 10.21
CA ILE A 57 -0.61 8.42 8.81
C ILE A 57 0.55 8.05 7.88
N LEU A 58 1.78 8.41 8.24
CA LEU A 58 2.95 8.19 7.40
C LEU A 58 3.31 6.70 7.25
N THR A 59 2.95 5.87 8.23
CA THR A 59 3.32 4.44 8.27
C THR A 59 2.19 3.48 7.88
N ASP A 60 1.04 4.00 7.45
CA ASP A 60 -0.18 3.24 7.14
C ASP A 60 -0.61 2.33 8.31
N SER A 61 -0.46 2.82 9.54
CA SER A 61 -0.67 2.06 10.77
C SER A 61 -2.06 1.39 10.81
N LYS A 62 -3.11 2.12 10.43
CA LYS A 62 -4.48 1.57 10.33
C LYS A 62 -4.60 0.42 9.33
N ALA A 63 -3.95 0.53 8.17
CA ALA A 63 -4.00 -0.50 7.14
C ALA A 63 -3.31 -1.78 7.62
N ARG A 64 -2.15 -1.62 8.29
CA ARG A 64 -1.39 -2.72 8.92
C ARG A 64 -2.17 -3.36 10.06
N GLN A 65 -2.80 -2.57 10.92
CA GLN A 65 -3.61 -3.06 12.02
C GLN A 65 -4.82 -3.87 11.51
N LYS A 66 -5.56 -3.35 10.52
CA LYS A 66 -6.70 -4.07 9.94
C LYS A 66 -6.27 -5.40 9.30
N LEU A 67 -5.13 -5.43 8.63
CA LEU A 67 -4.58 -6.67 8.09
C LEU A 67 -4.14 -7.65 9.19
N SER A 68 -3.47 -7.16 10.24
CA SER A 68 -3.06 -7.96 11.40
C SER A 68 -4.25 -8.61 12.10
N ASN A 69 -5.33 -7.85 12.31
CA ASN A 69 -6.56 -8.34 12.92
C ASN A 69 -7.24 -9.46 12.10
N ASN A 70 -7.01 -9.50 10.79
CA ASN A 70 -7.60 -10.48 9.87
C ASN A 70 -6.55 -11.43 9.26
N GLN A 71 -5.36 -11.54 9.89
CA GLN A 71 -4.21 -12.21 9.30
C GLN A 71 -4.48 -13.67 8.95
N ASN A 72 -5.21 -14.39 9.81
CA ASN A 72 -5.51 -15.81 9.60
C ASN A 72 -6.43 -16.03 8.40
N ASP A 73 -7.49 -15.24 8.29
CA ASP A 73 -8.48 -15.35 7.21
C ASP A 73 -7.87 -14.97 5.87
N ILE A 74 -7.09 -13.87 5.84
CA ILE A 74 -6.34 -13.48 4.64
C ILE A 74 -5.33 -14.55 4.24
N LYS A 75 -4.58 -15.10 5.20
CA LYS A 75 -3.60 -16.15 4.91
C LYS A 75 -4.29 -17.41 4.37
N HIS A 76 -5.45 -17.76 4.90
CA HIS A 76 -6.24 -18.89 4.41
C HIS A 76 -6.70 -18.66 2.97
N ALA A 77 -7.34 -17.52 2.70
CA ALA A 77 -7.80 -17.14 1.37
C ALA A 77 -6.65 -17.08 0.35
N ALA A 78 -5.50 -16.51 0.74
CA ALA A 78 -4.31 -16.44 -0.11
C ALA A 78 -3.77 -17.82 -0.45
N ASN A 79 -3.68 -18.74 0.53
CA ASN A 79 -3.18 -20.09 0.31
C ASN A 79 -4.12 -20.92 -0.57
N ASP A 80 -5.43 -20.77 -0.40
CA ASP A 80 -6.41 -21.43 -1.25
C ASP A 80 -6.31 -20.95 -2.69
N PHE A 81 -6.19 -19.64 -2.90
CA PHE A 81 -5.98 -19.05 -4.23
C PHE A 81 -4.66 -19.51 -4.86
N LEU A 82 -3.56 -19.53 -4.09
CA LEU A 82 -2.26 -20.03 -4.55
C LEU A 82 -2.31 -21.51 -4.94
N ARG A 83 -3.08 -22.33 -4.23
CA ARG A 83 -3.25 -23.76 -4.55
C ARG A 83 -4.04 -23.94 -5.84
N GLU A 84 -5.13 -23.17 -6.02
CA GLU A 84 -5.96 -23.21 -7.23
C GLU A 84 -5.18 -22.75 -8.47
N MET A 85 -4.36 -21.71 -8.32
CA MET A 85 -3.67 -21.04 -9.43
C MET A 85 -2.24 -21.53 -9.68
N LYS A 86 -1.80 -22.57 -8.96
CA LYS A 86 -0.43 -23.08 -9.03
C LYS A 86 -0.03 -23.49 -10.45
N ASP A 87 -0.90 -24.23 -11.13
CA ASP A 87 -0.62 -24.75 -12.48
C ASP A 87 -0.77 -23.67 -13.56
N TYR A 88 -1.32 -22.51 -13.20
CA TYR A 88 -1.46 -21.32 -14.04
C TYR A 88 -0.30 -20.32 -13.87
N GLY A 89 0.77 -20.73 -13.18
CA GLY A 89 2.00 -19.94 -13.07
C GLY A 89 1.98 -18.87 -11.97
N LEU A 90 1.02 -18.91 -11.02
CA LEU A 90 1.03 -18.03 -9.85
C LEU A 90 2.07 -18.50 -8.82
N TRP A 91 3.00 -17.61 -8.47
CA TRP A 91 4.10 -17.91 -7.55
C TRP A 91 3.91 -17.31 -6.16
N GLY A 92 3.21 -16.18 -6.07
CA GLY A 92 2.98 -15.49 -4.81
C GLY A 92 1.92 -14.41 -4.91
N VAL A 93 1.41 -14.00 -3.75
CA VAL A 93 0.48 -12.89 -3.59
C VAL A 93 1.08 -11.87 -2.62
N GLY A 94 1.06 -10.60 -2.97
CA GLY A 94 1.44 -9.49 -2.08
C GLY A 94 0.23 -8.62 -1.75
N ILE A 95 0.28 -7.97 -0.58
CA ILE A 95 -0.63 -6.88 -0.22
C ILE A 95 0.25 -5.68 0.14
N THR A 96 -0.09 -4.52 -0.41
CA THR A 96 0.51 -3.25 -0.06
C THR A 96 -0.52 -2.27 0.50
N SER A 97 -0.06 -1.28 1.23
CA SER A 97 -0.83 -0.10 1.61
C SER A 97 -1.01 0.87 0.42
N PHE A 98 -1.60 2.03 0.71
CA PHE A 98 -2.04 3.05 -0.24
C PHE A 98 -0.94 3.70 -1.09
N ASP A 99 0.31 3.69 -0.61
CA ASP A 99 1.48 4.21 -1.32
C ASP A 99 2.32 3.12 -2.01
N LEU A 100 1.83 1.87 -2.00
CA LEU A 100 2.50 0.65 -2.45
C LEU A 100 3.56 0.10 -1.49
N SER A 101 3.59 0.55 -0.23
CA SER A 101 4.40 -0.11 0.79
C SER A 101 3.93 -1.55 1.07
N PRO A 102 4.77 -2.57 0.87
CA PRO A 102 4.45 -3.95 1.19
C PRO A 102 4.12 -4.16 2.67
N ILE A 103 2.98 -4.80 2.93
CA ILE A 103 2.50 -5.10 4.28
C ILE A 103 2.21 -6.59 4.51
N ALA A 104 2.02 -7.38 3.44
CA ALA A 104 2.06 -8.85 3.51
C ALA A 104 2.54 -9.49 2.22
N ALA A 105 3.10 -10.71 2.35
CA ALA A 105 3.47 -11.58 1.26
C ALA A 105 3.02 -13.02 1.57
N PHE A 106 2.49 -13.71 0.58
CA PHE A 106 1.99 -15.07 0.64
C PHE A 106 2.57 -15.90 -0.50
N GLY A 107 2.75 -17.20 -0.24
CA GLY A 107 3.48 -18.11 -1.11
C GLY A 107 4.85 -18.44 -0.54
N LYS A 108 5.58 -19.32 -1.24
CA LYS A 108 6.91 -19.78 -0.79
C LYS A 108 8.06 -19.07 -1.50
N LYS A 109 7.79 -18.41 -2.63
CA LYS A 109 8.83 -17.85 -3.50
C LYS A 109 9.31 -16.48 -3.05
N TYR A 110 8.42 -15.64 -2.52
CA TYR A 110 8.72 -14.24 -2.21
C TYR A 110 8.38 -13.89 -0.76
N SER A 111 9.37 -13.37 -0.05
CA SER A 111 9.25 -12.67 1.22
C SER A 111 8.86 -11.21 1.02
N LEU A 112 8.57 -10.47 2.10
CA LEU A 112 8.31 -9.03 2.01
C LEU A 112 9.49 -8.25 1.39
N ASN A 113 10.73 -8.63 1.70
CA ASN A 113 11.92 -7.99 1.12
C ASN A 113 12.00 -8.23 -0.40
N ASP A 114 11.61 -9.41 -0.86
CA ASP A 114 11.57 -9.71 -2.30
C ASP A 114 10.47 -8.88 -2.99
N VAL A 115 9.31 -8.71 -2.34
CA VAL A 115 8.25 -7.83 -2.85
C VAL A 115 8.73 -6.39 -2.98
N HIS A 116 9.49 -5.89 -2.00
CA HIS A 116 10.13 -4.58 -2.09
C HIS A 116 11.07 -4.51 -3.31
N GLU A 117 11.94 -5.50 -3.54
CA GLU A 117 12.83 -5.53 -4.71
C GLU A 117 12.04 -5.54 -6.03
N ILE A 118 11.02 -6.40 -6.12
CA ILE A 118 10.15 -6.52 -7.29
C ILE A 118 9.49 -5.18 -7.62
N LEU A 119 8.93 -4.49 -6.62
CA LEU A 119 8.26 -3.21 -6.86
C LEU A 119 9.22 -2.12 -7.34
N ARG A 120 10.49 -2.12 -6.89
CA ARG A 120 11.50 -1.15 -7.37
C ARG A 120 11.79 -1.29 -8.86
N ASN A 121 11.66 -2.51 -9.38
CA ASN A 121 12.00 -2.84 -10.77
C ASN A 121 10.83 -2.67 -11.76
N ILE A 122 9.61 -2.38 -11.29
CA ILE A 122 8.40 -2.21 -12.13
C ILE A 122 8.39 -0.87 -12.90
N GLY A 123 9.14 0.14 -12.42
CA GLY A 123 9.10 1.48 -12.96
C GLY A 123 7.77 2.19 -12.68
N PHE A 124 7.22 2.92 -13.66
CA PHE A 124 6.03 3.74 -13.46
C PHE A 124 4.73 2.92 -13.39
N ILE A 125 3.97 3.14 -12.31
CA ILE A 125 2.64 2.59 -12.08
C ILE A 125 1.62 3.72 -12.27
N PRO A 126 0.79 3.68 -13.34
CA PRO A 126 -0.25 4.66 -13.57
C PRO A 126 -1.33 4.58 -12.49
N ASN A 127 -2.18 5.60 -12.43
CA ASN A 127 -3.36 5.51 -11.60
C ASN A 127 -4.28 4.39 -12.11
N ILE A 128 -4.71 3.52 -11.21
CA ILE A 128 -5.62 2.40 -11.47
C ILE A 128 -6.98 2.77 -10.87
N SER A 129 -8.08 2.47 -11.55
CA SER A 129 -9.41 2.64 -10.95
C SER A 129 -9.67 1.54 -9.92
N PRO A 130 -10.54 1.76 -8.90
CA PRO A 130 -10.89 0.70 -7.96
C PRO A 130 -11.43 -0.55 -8.68
N LEU A 131 -11.04 -1.73 -8.20
CA LEU A 131 -11.40 -3.04 -8.77
C LEU A 131 -10.84 -3.32 -10.17
N GLU A 132 -9.99 -2.44 -10.70
CA GLU A 132 -9.24 -2.68 -11.93
C GLU A 132 -7.81 -3.15 -11.63
N TRP A 133 -7.18 -3.75 -12.64
CA TRP A 133 -5.81 -4.22 -12.56
C TRP A 133 -5.00 -3.90 -13.80
N ILE A 134 -3.69 -3.82 -13.61
CA ILE A 134 -2.72 -3.64 -14.68
C ILE A 134 -1.63 -4.69 -14.58
N TYR A 135 -0.99 -4.96 -15.71
CA TYR A 135 0.14 -5.87 -15.81
C TYR A 135 1.44 -5.09 -15.96
N ARG A 136 2.45 -5.46 -15.18
CA ARG A 136 3.80 -4.91 -15.24
C ARG A 136 4.83 -6.03 -15.21
N THR A 137 5.96 -5.79 -15.86
CA THR A 137 7.10 -6.70 -15.80
C THR A 137 8.08 -6.17 -14.77
N SER A 138 8.68 -7.09 -14.03
CA SER A 138 9.72 -6.83 -13.04
C SER A 138 10.81 -7.91 -13.13
N PHE A 139 11.84 -7.77 -12.31
CA PHE A 139 12.92 -8.73 -12.16
C PHE A 139 13.23 -8.93 -10.68
N SER A 140 13.56 -10.16 -10.30
CA SER A 140 14.19 -10.48 -9.01
C SER A 140 15.13 -11.64 -9.19
N ALA A 141 16.34 -11.56 -8.62
CA ALA A 141 17.37 -12.60 -8.75
C ALA A 141 17.64 -13.05 -10.22
N ASN A 142 17.60 -12.12 -11.17
CA ASN A 142 17.73 -12.33 -12.63
C ASN A 142 16.59 -13.15 -13.29
N GLU A 143 15.49 -13.37 -12.58
CA GLU A 143 14.27 -13.96 -13.13
C GLU A 143 13.29 -12.85 -13.53
N GLN A 144 12.74 -12.93 -14.75
CA GLN A 144 11.66 -12.04 -15.18
C GLN A 144 10.36 -12.46 -14.49
N ILE A 145 9.67 -11.49 -13.90
CA ILE A 145 8.43 -11.70 -13.15
C ILE A 145 7.34 -10.85 -13.79
N GLN A 146 6.18 -11.44 -14.01
CA GLN A 146 4.98 -10.69 -14.34
C GLN A 146 4.23 -10.36 -13.06
N VAL A 147 3.87 -9.08 -12.90
CA VAL A 147 3.20 -8.54 -11.72
C VAL A 147 1.84 -8.00 -12.15
N CYS A 148 0.77 -8.63 -11.67
CA CYS A 148 -0.57 -8.05 -11.77
C CYS A 148 -0.80 -7.17 -10.54
N ILE A 149 -1.02 -5.88 -10.75
CA ILE A 149 -1.27 -4.89 -9.69
C ILE A 149 -2.75 -4.56 -9.72
N ILE A 150 -3.45 -4.89 -8.66
CA ILE A 150 -4.89 -4.73 -8.53
C ILE A 150 -5.16 -3.68 -7.48
N LYS A 151 -5.94 -2.63 -7.81
CA LYS A 151 -6.36 -1.65 -6.81
C LYS A 151 -7.63 -2.14 -6.14
N SER A 152 -7.58 -2.34 -4.83
CA SER A 152 -8.74 -2.81 -4.09
C SER A 152 -9.86 -1.77 -4.04
N GLY A 153 -11.07 -2.23 -3.73
CA GLY A 153 -12.22 -1.37 -3.45
C GLY A 153 -12.40 -1.09 -1.96
N VAL A 154 -11.49 -1.55 -1.11
CA VAL A 154 -11.59 -1.47 0.35
C VAL A 154 -10.29 -0.93 0.94
N GLY A 155 -10.37 -0.35 2.13
CA GLY A 155 -9.25 0.30 2.79
C GLY A 155 -9.71 1.00 4.06
N PRO A 156 -8.80 1.31 5.00
CA PRO A 156 -9.15 2.20 6.09
C PRO A 156 -9.41 3.63 5.60
N THR A 157 -10.24 4.35 6.35
CA THR A 157 -10.31 5.81 6.26
C THR A 157 -9.49 6.43 7.39
N VAL A 158 -8.51 7.26 7.03
CA VAL A 158 -7.60 7.93 7.95
C VAL A 158 -8.11 9.35 8.23
N GLU A 159 -8.13 9.71 9.52
CA GLU A 159 -8.73 10.95 10.05
C GLU A 159 -10.11 11.29 9.42
N ASP A 160 -10.94 10.28 9.14
CA ASP A 160 -12.28 10.40 8.51
C ASP A 160 -12.32 11.15 7.16
N ILE A 161 -11.16 11.36 6.53
CA ILE A 161 -11.00 12.18 5.32
C ILE A 161 -10.36 11.37 4.18
N LEU A 162 -9.22 10.74 4.44
CA LEU A 162 -8.43 10.09 3.40
C LEU A 162 -8.76 8.59 3.34
N PHE A 163 -9.36 8.16 2.24
CA PHE A 163 -9.55 6.74 1.96
C PHE A 163 -8.27 6.13 1.37
N GLU A 164 -7.73 5.12 2.03
CA GLU A 164 -6.46 4.48 1.71
C GLU A 164 -6.69 3.06 1.19
N PRO A 165 -6.96 2.86 -0.12
CA PRO A 165 -7.15 1.53 -0.68
C PRO A 165 -5.87 0.68 -0.61
N TYR A 166 -6.03 -0.61 -0.36
CA TYR A 166 -4.95 -1.58 -0.56
C TYR A 166 -4.64 -1.78 -2.05
N PHE A 167 -3.44 -2.28 -2.35
CA PHE A 167 -3.18 -2.94 -3.62
C PHE A 167 -2.85 -4.42 -3.40
N TYR A 168 -3.37 -5.26 -4.27
CA TYR A 168 -3.06 -6.69 -4.30
C TYR A 168 -2.12 -6.95 -5.47
N LEU A 169 -1.05 -7.70 -5.20
CA LEU A 169 -0.03 -8.04 -6.17
C LEU A 169 -0.09 -9.53 -6.45
N LEU A 170 -0.13 -9.93 -7.73
CA LEU A 170 0.06 -11.32 -8.13
C LEU A 170 1.42 -11.43 -8.82
N PHE A 171 2.31 -12.28 -8.31
CA PHE A 171 3.63 -12.54 -8.89
C PHE A 171 3.60 -13.85 -9.66
N THR A 172 3.89 -13.79 -10.95
CA THR A 172 3.54 -14.87 -11.87
C THR A 172 4.63 -15.09 -12.92
N ASP A 173 4.60 -16.26 -13.55
CA ASP A 173 5.40 -16.52 -14.75
C ASP A 173 5.04 -15.51 -15.87
N PRO A 174 6.01 -14.99 -16.64
CA PRO A 174 5.77 -14.10 -17.79
C PRO A 174 4.75 -14.59 -18.83
N GLN A 175 4.56 -15.90 -18.96
CA GLN A 175 3.62 -16.51 -19.91
C GLN A 175 2.23 -16.76 -19.29
N SER A 176 2.03 -16.42 -18.02
CA SER A 176 0.76 -16.64 -17.32
C SER A 176 -0.32 -15.69 -17.82
N TYR A 177 -1.52 -16.22 -18.04
CA TYR A 177 -2.73 -15.43 -18.34
C TYR A 177 -3.84 -15.77 -17.37
N PHE A 178 -4.33 -14.77 -16.65
CA PHE A 178 -5.25 -14.96 -15.52
C PHE A 178 -6.71 -14.61 -15.82
N GLY A 179 -7.11 -14.25 -17.04
CA GLY A 179 -8.51 -13.93 -17.37
C GLY A 179 -9.22 -13.11 -16.27
N GLU A 180 -10.24 -13.69 -15.64
CA GLU A 180 -11.03 -13.08 -14.55
C GLU A 180 -10.54 -13.40 -13.13
N PHE A 181 -9.49 -14.20 -12.96
CA PHE A 181 -8.99 -14.61 -11.63
C PHE A 181 -8.58 -13.44 -10.71
N PRO A 182 -8.03 -12.30 -11.19
CA PRO A 182 -7.79 -11.13 -10.34
C PRO A 182 -9.06 -10.64 -9.64
N ALA A 183 -10.22 -10.71 -10.30
CA ALA A 183 -11.49 -10.31 -9.71
C ALA A 183 -11.91 -11.27 -8.57
N LYS A 184 -11.67 -12.58 -8.72
CA LYS A 184 -11.95 -13.58 -7.69
C LYS A 184 -11.13 -13.35 -6.42
N LEU A 185 -9.81 -13.14 -6.54
CA LEU A 185 -8.97 -12.77 -5.39
C LEU A 185 -9.47 -11.48 -4.75
N THR A 186 -9.72 -10.46 -5.57
CA THR A 186 -10.14 -9.14 -5.10
C THR A 186 -11.44 -9.22 -4.31
N SER A 187 -12.43 -9.97 -4.78
CA SER A 187 -13.68 -10.19 -4.07
C SER A 187 -13.46 -10.87 -2.72
N SER A 188 -12.63 -11.92 -2.67
CA SER A 188 -12.32 -12.61 -1.43
C SER A 188 -11.59 -11.72 -0.43
N PHE A 189 -10.54 -11.02 -0.85
CA PHE A 189 -9.79 -10.14 0.05
C PHE A 189 -10.62 -8.94 0.50
N ASN A 190 -11.40 -8.34 -0.40
CA ASN A 190 -12.30 -7.25 -0.06
C ASN A 190 -13.38 -7.69 0.95
N SER A 191 -13.85 -8.94 0.92
CA SER A 191 -14.83 -9.43 1.90
C SER A 191 -14.28 -9.53 3.32
N ILE A 192 -12.96 -9.66 3.46
CA ILE A 192 -12.25 -9.80 4.74
C ILE A 192 -11.73 -8.43 5.22
N LEU A 193 -11.20 -7.62 4.31
CA LEU A 193 -10.64 -6.30 4.58
C LEU A 193 -11.64 -5.15 4.40
N GLY A 194 -12.89 -5.47 4.04
CA GLY A 194 -14.03 -4.55 3.93
C GLY A 194 -14.40 -3.90 5.24
#